data_AF-A0A0P7YJ66-F1
#
_entry.id   AF-A0A0P7YJ66-F1
#
_cell.length_a   1.000
_cell.length_b   1.000
_cell.length_c   1.000
_cell.angle_alpha   90.00
_cell.angle_beta   90.00
_cell.angle_gamma   90.00
#
_symmetry.space_group_name_H-M   'P 1'
#
loop_
_entity.id
_entity.type
_entity.pdbx_description
1 polymer ?
#
loop_
_entity_poly.entity_id
_entity_poly.type
_entity_poly.pdbx_seq_one_letter_code
_entity_poly.pdbx_strand_id
1 'polypeptide(L)'
;LANPSGLLQGAILMLQHIGQSEIAEKVQNAWLKTMEDGIHTYDIFKEGVSTQKVGTKEFAEAVIANLGQEPKTLKKVELKNSGLINIPRHVRAPRAKKELVGVDVFVHWEGTDPKKIAEELQKMNNDNLKLSMITNRGVKVWPQGFEETFCTDHWRCRYSAVEGATPSKKDILEVLAKAEEVGVDTIKTENLYLFDGVRGYSLGQGQ
;
A
#
# COMPACT_ATOMS: atom_id res chain seq x y z
N LEU A 1 -16.89 -27.09 -13.67
CA LEU A 1 -16.99 -27.70 -12.33
C LEU A 1 -15.86 -27.14 -11.49
N ALA A 2 -16.08 -26.84 -10.20
CA ALA A 2 -15.07 -26.26 -9.32
C ALA A 2 -15.07 -26.95 -7.95
N ASN A 3 -13.93 -26.93 -7.26
CA ASN A 3 -13.83 -27.36 -5.87
C ASN A 3 -14.05 -26.16 -4.93
N PRO A 4 -15.12 -26.15 -4.12
CA PRO A 4 -15.43 -25.00 -3.25
C PRO A 4 -14.55 -24.97 -1.98
N SER A 5 -13.68 -25.95 -1.75
CA SER A 5 -12.93 -26.10 -0.51
C SER A 5 -12.08 -24.88 -0.16
N GLY A 6 -11.44 -24.23 -1.14
CA GLY A 6 -10.62 -23.04 -0.88
C GLY A 6 -11.43 -21.88 -0.29
N LEU A 7 -12.61 -21.59 -0.85
CA LEU A 7 -13.51 -20.56 -0.33
C LEU A 7 -14.10 -20.96 1.03
N LEU A 8 -14.41 -22.24 1.21
CA LEU A 8 -14.91 -22.75 2.49
C LEU A 8 -13.87 -22.60 3.61
N GLN A 9 -12.60 -22.92 3.34
CA GLN A 9 -11.51 -22.71 4.29
C GLN A 9 -11.35 -21.22 4.64
N GLY A 10 -11.48 -20.33 3.65
CA GLY A 10 -11.52 -18.88 3.89
C GLY A 10 -12.67 -18.44 4.81
N ALA A 11 -13.86 -19.01 4.61
CA ALA A 11 -15.02 -18.72 5.46
C ALA A 11 -14.83 -19.24 6.90
N ILE A 12 -14.19 -20.40 7.08
CA ILE A 12 -13.87 -20.97 8.40
C ILE A 12 -12.88 -20.06 9.15
N LEU A 13 -11.84 -19.57 8.46
CA LEU A 13 -10.91 -18.58 9.02
C LEU A 13 -11.62 -17.28 9.41
N MET A 14 -12.55 -16.80 8.57
CA MET A 14 -13.37 -15.63 8.88
C MET A 14 -14.24 -15.86 10.13
N LEU A 15 -14.92 -17.00 10.24
CA LEU A 15 -15.73 -17.36 11.41
C LEU A 15 -14.89 -17.36 12.69
N GLN A 16 -13.68 -17.93 12.64
CA GLN A 16 -12.75 -17.87 13.77
C GLN A 16 -12.35 -16.42 14.11
N HIS A 17 -12.03 -15.61 13.09
CA HIS A 17 -11.66 -14.20 13.25
C HIS A 17 -12.75 -13.35 13.92
N ILE A 18 -14.02 -13.63 13.65
CA ILE A 18 -15.17 -12.93 14.27
C ILE A 18 -15.66 -13.60 15.56
N GLY A 19 -14.87 -14.48 16.17
CA GLY A 19 -15.20 -15.11 17.45
C GLY A 19 -16.25 -16.23 17.38
N GLN A 20 -16.62 -16.69 16.18
CA GLN A 20 -17.53 -17.83 15.96
C GLN A 20 -16.76 -19.15 15.81
N SER A 21 -15.81 -19.41 16.71
CA SER A 21 -14.92 -20.57 16.63
C SER A 21 -15.67 -21.90 16.71
N GLU A 22 -16.75 -21.99 17.48
CA GLU A 22 -17.58 -23.21 17.55
C GLU A 22 -18.28 -23.53 16.22
N ILE A 23 -18.70 -22.50 15.48
CA ILE A 23 -19.32 -22.68 14.15
C ILE A 23 -18.25 -23.04 13.14
N ALA A 24 -17.10 -22.36 13.17
CA ALA A 24 -15.94 -22.68 12.34
C ALA A 24 -15.51 -24.15 12.50
N GLU A 25 -15.47 -24.63 13.74
CA GLU A 25 -15.11 -26.01 14.07
C GLU A 25 -16.09 -27.03 13.48
N LYS A 26 -17.40 -26.79 13.64
CA LYS A 26 -18.45 -27.65 13.07
C LYS A 26 -18.33 -27.75 11.55
N VAL A 27 -18.13 -26.63 10.86
CA VAL A 27 -18.01 -26.61 9.39
C VAL A 27 -16.71 -27.29 8.94
N GLN A 28 -15.59 -27.07 9.65
CA GLN A 28 -14.31 -27.71 9.34
C GLN A 28 -14.36 -29.23 9.51
N ASN A 29 -14.95 -29.72 10.61
CA ASN A 29 -15.07 -31.15 10.86
C ASN A 29 -16.04 -31.83 9.88
N ALA A 30 -17.11 -31.16 9.47
CA ALA A 30 -18.01 -31.66 8.43
C ALA A 30 -17.32 -31.79 7.06
N TRP A 31 -16.48 -30.82 6.71
CA TRP A 31 -15.66 -30.89 5.50
C TRP A 31 -14.64 -32.03 5.58
N LEU A 32 -13.92 -32.17 6.70
CA LEU A 32 -12.98 -33.29 6.91
C LEU A 32 -13.69 -34.64 6.85
N LYS A 33 -14.88 -34.76 7.46
CA LYS A 33 -15.72 -35.97 7.39
C LYS A 33 -16.06 -36.33 5.94
N THR A 34 -16.44 -35.34 5.13
CA THR A 34 -16.81 -35.52 3.72
C THR A 34 -15.63 -36.00 2.88
N MET A 35 -14.43 -35.47 3.15
CA MET A 35 -13.18 -35.94 2.55
C MET A 35 -12.82 -37.37 2.99
N GLU A 36 -13.02 -37.68 4.27
CA GLU A 36 -12.80 -39.04 4.79
C GLU A 36 -13.76 -40.08 4.20
N ASP A 37 -15.01 -39.71 3.93
CA ASP A 37 -15.99 -40.58 3.25
C ASP A 37 -15.64 -40.81 1.76
N GLY A 38 -14.60 -40.15 1.24
CA GLY A 38 -14.14 -40.28 -0.12
C GLY A 38 -15.06 -39.61 -1.14
N ILE A 39 -15.89 -38.65 -0.70
CA ILE A 39 -16.75 -37.83 -1.56
C ILE A 39 -15.91 -36.66 -2.05
N HIS A 40 -15.38 -36.76 -3.27
CA HIS A 40 -14.37 -35.83 -3.78
C HIS A 40 -14.81 -35.15 -5.07
N THR A 41 -14.45 -33.87 -5.21
CA THR A 41 -14.52 -33.17 -6.47
C THR A 41 -13.45 -33.66 -7.44
N TYR A 42 -13.62 -33.34 -8.72
CA TYR A 42 -12.83 -33.90 -9.82
C TYR A 42 -11.30 -33.68 -9.73
N ASP A 43 -10.85 -32.65 -9.04
CA ASP A 43 -9.45 -32.26 -8.80
C ASP A 43 -8.79 -33.04 -7.66
N ILE A 44 -9.60 -33.61 -6.76
CA ILE A 44 -9.14 -34.42 -5.61
C ILE A 44 -9.38 -35.91 -5.86
N PHE A 45 -10.40 -36.25 -6.65
CA PHE A 45 -10.82 -37.61 -6.90
C PHE A 45 -9.67 -38.46 -7.47
N LYS A 46 -9.41 -39.60 -6.81
CA LYS A 46 -8.41 -40.58 -7.18
C LYS A 46 -9.01 -41.98 -7.11
N GLU A 47 -8.93 -42.71 -8.23
CA GLU A 47 -9.40 -44.09 -8.33
C GLU A 47 -8.68 -45.00 -7.33
N GLY A 48 -9.43 -45.93 -6.72
CA GLY A 48 -8.93 -46.81 -5.65
C GLY A 48 -8.78 -46.16 -4.27
N VAL A 49 -8.94 -44.84 -4.15
CA VAL A 49 -8.91 -44.10 -2.87
C VAL A 49 -10.24 -43.41 -2.58
N SER A 50 -10.89 -42.86 -3.61
CA SER A 50 -12.12 -42.09 -3.49
C SER A 50 -13.35 -42.98 -3.71
N THR A 51 -14.40 -42.75 -2.95
CA THR A 51 -15.67 -43.48 -3.03
C THR A 51 -16.59 -42.92 -4.12
N GLN A 52 -16.65 -41.59 -4.24
CA GLN A 52 -17.59 -40.92 -5.14
C GLN A 52 -16.96 -39.67 -5.76
N LYS A 53 -17.12 -39.52 -7.07
CA LYS A 53 -16.76 -38.29 -7.81
C LYS A 53 -17.99 -37.40 -7.91
N VAL A 54 -17.92 -36.18 -7.37
CA VAL A 54 -19.04 -35.22 -7.32
C VAL A 54 -18.71 -33.88 -7.97
N GLY A 55 -19.76 -33.13 -8.32
CA GLY A 55 -19.66 -31.73 -8.70
C GLY A 55 -19.69 -30.78 -7.51
N THR A 56 -19.64 -29.48 -7.78
CA THR A 56 -19.60 -28.43 -6.75
C THR A 56 -20.83 -28.45 -5.84
N LYS A 57 -22.02 -28.66 -6.41
CA LYS A 57 -23.29 -28.62 -5.69
C LYS A 57 -23.42 -29.84 -4.78
N GLU A 58 -23.17 -31.02 -5.32
CA GLU A 58 -23.30 -32.29 -4.60
C GLU A 58 -22.24 -32.40 -3.51
N PHE A 59 -21.03 -31.85 -3.72
CA PHE A 59 -20.03 -31.74 -2.67
C PHE A 59 -20.51 -30.82 -1.53
N ALA A 60 -21.10 -29.67 -1.84
CA ALA A 60 -21.64 -28.77 -0.82
C ALA A 60 -22.79 -29.43 -0.03
N GLU A 61 -23.69 -30.14 -0.71
CA GLU A 61 -24.78 -30.91 -0.08
C GLU A 61 -24.22 -32.00 0.85
N ALA A 62 -23.17 -32.71 0.45
CA ALA A 62 -22.50 -33.70 1.29
C ALA A 62 -21.86 -33.09 2.55
N VAL A 63 -21.19 -31.94 2.40
CA VAL A 63 -20.65 -31.20 3.56
C VAL A 63 -21.77 -30.75 4.49
N ILE A 64 -22.89 -30.26 3.97
CA ILE A 64 -24.05 -29.84 4.77
C ILE A 64 -24.64 -31.04 5.53
N ALA A 65 -24.80 -32.20 4.87
CA ALA A 65 -25.31 -33.42 5.50
C ALA A 65 -24.38 -33.95 6.61
N ASN A 66 -23.09 -33.66 6.52
CA ASN A 66 -22.08 -34.03 7.51
C ASN A 66 -21.90 -33.00 8.64
N LEU A 67 -22.69 -31.91 8.67
CA LEU A 67 -22.63 -30.94 9.78
C LEU A 67 -22.93 -31.61 11.13
N GLY A 68 -22.07 -31.33 12.11
CA GLY A 68 -22.15 -31.91 13.46
C GLY A 68 -21.50 -33.30 13.58
N GLN A 69 -20.99 -33.86 12.49
CA GLN A 69 -20.19 -35.09 12.52
C GLN A 69 -18.69 -34.75 12.56
N GLU A 70 -17.90 -35.66 13.13
CA GLU A 70 -16.44 -35.56 13.19
C GLU A 70 -15.79 -36.69 12.35
N PRO A 71 -14.64 -36.42 11.69
CA PRO A 71 -13.86 -37.49 11.06
C PRO A 71 -13.36 -38.51 12.11
N LYS A 72 -13.25 -39.77 11.71
CA LYS A 72 -12.79 -40.88 12.56
C LYS A 72 -11.32 -41.23 12.36
N THR A 73 -10.82 -41.09 11.12
CA THR A 73 -9.46 -41.39 10.68
C THR A 73 -8.64 -40.11 10.50
N LEU A 74 -9.19 -39.10 9.85
CA LEU A 74 -8.57 -37.78 9.80
C LEU A 74 -8.62 -37.14 11.18
N LYS A 75 -7.56 -36.40 11.53
CA LYS A 75 -7.50 -35.70 12.81
C LYS A 75 -8.58 -34.61 12.84
N LYS A 76 -9.51 -34.72 13.80
CA LYS A 76 -10.50 -33.67 14.04
C LYS A 76 -9.85 -32.36 14.46
N VAL A 77 -10.55 -31.27 14.17
CA VAL A 77 -10.13 -29.92 14.55
C VAL A 77 -10.88 -29.50 15.80
N GLU A 78 -10.16 -28.88 16.73
CA GLU A 78 -10.70 -28.21 17.92
C GLU A 78 -10.24 -26.75 17.87
N LEU A 79 -11.19 -25.81 17.71
CA LEU A 79 -10.91 -24.38 17.61
C LEU A 79 -11.26 -23.70 18.92
N LYS A 80 -10.22 -23.23 19.62
CA LYS A 80 -10.40 -22.38 20.80
C LYS A 80 -10.91 -21.02 20.40
N ASN A 81 -11.91 -20.52 21.13
CA ASN A 81 -12.42 -19.18 20.91
C ASN A 81 -11.34 -18.17 21.32
N SER A 82 -10.77 -17.46 20.34
CA SER A 82 -9.75 -16.45 20.58
C SER A 82 -10.31 -15.10 21.06
N GLY A 83 -11.64 -15.00 21.23
CA GLY A 83 -12.33 -13.76 21.58
C GLY A 83 -12.52 -12.84 20.38
N LEU A 84 -13.39 -11.84 20.53
CA LEU A 84 -13.59 -10.79 19.53
C LEU A 84 -12.38 -9.83 19.53
N ILE A 85 -11.95 -9.41 18.34
CA ILE A 85 -10.96 -8.35 18.22
C ILE A 85 -11.56 -7.06 18.77
N ASN A 86 -11.03 -6.59 19.89
CA ASN A 86 -11.39 -5.28 20.43
C ASN A 86 -10.59 -4.20 19.70
N ILE A 87 -11.23 -3.50 18.77
CA ILE A 87 -10.62 -2.36 18.09
C ILE A 87 -10.84 -1.13 18.99
N PRO A 88 -9.80 -0.58 19.64
CA PRO A 88 -9.96 0.62 20.44
C PRO A 88 -10.44 1.77 19.56
N ARG A 89 -11.34 2.59 20.10
CA ARG A 89 -11.76 3.82 19.40
C ARG A 89 -10.56 4.72 19.22
N HIS A 90 -10.35 5.20 17.99
CA HIS A 90 -9.29 6.14 17.69
C HIS A 90 -9.49 7.43 18.50
N VAL A 91 -8.45 7.83 19.25
CA VAL A 91 -8.40 9.12 19.93
C VAL A 91 -7.55 10.06 19.08
N ARG A 92 -8.14 11.17 18.66
CA ARG A 92 -7.45 12.16 17.82
C ARG A 92 -6.33 12.83 18.63
N ALA A 93 -5.11 12.82 18.10
CA ALA A 93 -3.99 13.54 18.70
C ALA A 93 -4.23 15.07 18.65
N PRO A 94 -3.65 15.84 19.59
CA PRO A 94 -3.62 17.29 19.51
C PRO A 94 -3.05 17.78 18.18
N ARG A 95 -3.49 18.96 17.74
CA ARG A 95 -3.01 19.56 16.49
C ARG A 95 -1.57 20.06 16.68
N ALA A 96 -0.63 19.48 15.93
CA ALA A 96 0.75 19.95 15.87
C ALA A 96 0.86 21.37 15.29
N LYS A 97 1.89 22.11 15.73
CA LYS A 97 2.32 23.37 15.11
C LYS A 97 2.83 23.05 13.71
N LYS A 98 2.15 23.57 12.68
CA LYS A 98 2.44 23.30 11.27
C LYS A 98 3.13 24.51 10.63
N GLU A 99 4.36 24.33 10.15
CA GLU A 99 5.20 25.40 9.59
C GLU A 99 5.63 25.05 8.17
N LEU A 100 5.39 25.94 7.21
CA LEU A 100 5.81 25.77 5.82
C LEU A 100 7.31 26.03 5.70
N VAL A 101 8.05 25.12 5.09
CA VAL A 101 9.51 25.22 4.93
C VAL A 101 9.99 24.97 3.49
N GLY A 102 9.06 24.81 2.55
CA GLY A 102 9.39 24.61 1.14
C GLY A 102 8.26 23.99 0.33
N VAL A 103 8.57 23.67 -0.92
CA VAL A 103 7.70 22.98 -1.86
C VAL A 103 8.53 22.09 -2.78
N ASP A 104 8.10 20.85 -2.99
CA ASP A 104 8.56 20.04 -4.11
C ASP A 104 7.67 20.35 -5.32
N VAL A 105 8.27 20.83 -6.40
CA VAL A 105 7.63 21.06 -7.70
C VAL A 105 8.02 19.91 -8.62
N PHE A 106 7.04 19.23 -9.17
CA PHE A 106 7.23 18.15 -10.13
C PHE A 106 7.08 18.70 -11.53
N VAL A 107 8.03 18.36 -12.39
CA VAL A 107 8.17 18.92 -13.73
C VAL A 107 8.24 17.80 -14.76
N HIS A 108 7.55 18.00 -15.89
CA HIS A 108 7.75 17.21 -17.10
C HIS A 108 8.79 17.88 -17.99
N TRP A 109 9.86 17.16 -18.33
CA TRP A 109 10.91 17.66 -19.22
C TRP A 109 11.64 16.50 -19.89
N GLU A 110 11.59 16.44 -21.22
CA GLU A 110 12.14 15.34 -22.03
C GLU A 110 13.68 15.31 -22.11
N GLY A 111 14.35 16.37 -21.65
CA GLY A 111 15.80 16.40 -21.59
C GLY A 111 16.37 15.40 -20.57
N THR A 112 17.67 15.13 -20.66
CA THR A 112 18.33 14.11 -19.80
C THR A 112 19.40 14.68 -18.88
N ASP A 113 19.78 15.94 -19.05
CA ASP A 113 20.87 16.58 -18.30
C ASP A 113 20.32 17.35 -17.08
N PRO A 114 20.58 16.86 -15.84
CA PRO A 114 20.11 17.52 -14.62
C PRO A 114 20.65 18.95 -14.44
N LYS A 115 21.83 19.27 -15.00
CA LYS A 115 22.42 20.60 -14.89
C LYS A 115 21.64 21.61 -15.74
N LYS A 116 21.25 21.22 -16.96
CA LYS A 116 20.48 22.08 -17.86
C LYS A 116 19.11 22.42 -17.29
N ILE A 117 18.36 21.43 -16.81
CA ILE A 117 17.06 21.72 -16.17
C ILE A 117 17.25 22.50 -14.88
N ALA A 118 18.32 22.28 -14.11
CA ALA A 118 18.61 23.08 -12.92
C ALA A 118 18.85 24.57 -13.21
N GLU A 119 19.44 24.93 -14.35
CA GLU A 119 19.63 26.33 -14.77
C GLU A 119 18.29 27.02 -15.02
N GLU A 120 17.35 26.34 -15.67
CA GLU A 120 15.99 26.86 -15.91
C GLU A 120 15.19 26.94 -14.60
N LEU A 121 15.24 25.89 -13.78
CA LEU A 121 14.54 25.85 -12.49
C LEU A 121 15.07 26.91 -11.51
N GLN A 122 16.36 27.24 -11.54
CA GLN A 122 16.90 28.30 -10.69
C GLN A 122 16.32 29.69 -11.00
N LYS A 123 15.81 29.93 -12.23
CA LYS A 123 15.10 31.18 -12.56
C LYS A 123 13.76 31.31 -11.84
N MET A 124 13.21 30.21 -11.33
CA MET A 124 11.99 30.18 -10.54
C MET A 124 12.21 30.53 -9.06
N ASN A 125 13.46 30.69 -8.62
CA ASN A 125 13.78 31.09 -7.25
C ASN A 125 13.17 32.46 -6.89
N ASN A 126 12.90 32.67 -5.61
CA ASN A 126 12.56 33.98 -5.05
C ASN A 126 13.30 34.22 -3.73
N ASP A 127 12.93 35.30 -3.04
CA ASP A 127 13.60 35.72 -1.80
C ASP A 127 13.47 34.70 -0.68
N ASN A 128 12.39 33.91 -0.67
CA ASN A 128 12.06 32.99 0.41
C ASN A 128 12.27 31.51 0.06
N LEU A 129 12.27 31.13 -1.22
CA LEU A 129 12.33 29.76 -1.72
C LEU A 129 13.40 29.63 -2.81
N LYS A 130 14.34 28.71 -2.60
CA LYS A 130 15.41 28.40 -3.56
C LYS A 130 15.50 26.92 -3.86
N LEU A 131 15.76 26.58 -5.13
CA LEU A 131 16.04 25.23 -5.56
C LEU A 131 17.25 24.67 -4.79
N SER A 132 17.01 23.61 -4.02
CA SER A 132 18.02 22.98 -3.17
C SER A 132 18.40 21.57 -3.65
N MET A 133 17.53 20.93 -4.42
CA MET A 133 17.74 19.55 -4.89
C MET A 133 16.85 19.23 -6.08
N ILE A 134 17.35 18.40 -6.99
CA ILE A 134 16.55 17.69 -8.00
C ILE A 134 16.76 16.20 -7.80
N THR A 135 15.66 15.45 -7.81
CA THR A 135 15.69 13.99 -7.85
C THR A 135 14.95 13.47 -9.07
N ASN A 136 15.44 12.36 -9.63
CA ASN A 136 14.79 11.61 -10.68
C ASN A 136 14.60 10.17 -10.17
N ARG A 137 13.36 9.67 -10.20
CA ARG A 137 12.98 8.36 -9.60
C ARG A 137 13.47 8.16 -8.15
N GLY A 138 13.58 9.25 -7.38
CA GLY A 138 14.00 9.24 -5.97
C GLY A 138 15.51 9.31 -5.72
N VAL A 139 16.34 9.32 -6.77
CA VAL A 139 17.80 9.48 -6.69
C VAL A 139 18.16 10.94 -6.88
N LYS A 140 19.03 11.50 -6.03
CA LYS A 140 19.55 12.87 -6.20
C LYS A 140 20.43 12.94 -7.45
N VAL A 141 20.02 13.79 -8.38
CA VAL A 141 20.72 14.03 -9.65
C VAL A 141 21.31 15.43 -9.72
N TRP A 142 20.84 16.35 -8.87
CA TRP A 142 21.42 17.68 -8.71
C TRP A 142 21.19 18.21 -7.28
N PRO A 143 22.15 18.95 -6.68
CA PRO A 143 23.52 19.11 -7.15
C PRO A 143 24.32 17.81 -6.91
N GLN A 144 25.46 17.68 -7.62
CA GLN A 144 26.41 16.58 -7.45
C GLN A 144 25.77 15.18 -7.57
N GLY A 145 24.97 14.98 -8.61
CA GLY A 145 24.47 13.64 -8.97
C GLY A 145 25.55 12.78 -9.64
N PHE A 146 25.24 11.49 -9.81
CA PHE A 146 26.08 10.55 -10.55
C PHE A 146 25.68 10.52 -12.03
N GLU A 147 26.66 10.62 -12.93
CA GLU A 147 26.43 10.68 -14.39
C GLU A 147 25.79 9.40 -14.92
N GLU A 148 26.00 8.27 -14.24
CA GLU A 148 25.43 6.96 -14.57
C GLU A 148 23.94 6.85 -14.22
N THR A 149 23.36 7.86 -13.56
CA THR A 149 21.95 7.83 -13.17
C THR A 149 21.05 7.99 -14.38
N PHE A 150 20.38 6.92 -14.76
CA PHE A 150 19.33 6.97 -15.78
C PHE A 150 18.15 7.85 -15.31
N CYS A 151 17.89 8.92 -16.05
CA CYS A 151 16.81 9.87 -15.78
C CYS A 151 15.63 9.65 -16.73
N THR A 152 14.40 9.74 -16.21
CA THR A 152 13.17 9.85 -17.02
C THR A 152 12.77 11.31 -17.19
N ASP A 153 11.70 11.56 -17.92
CA ASP A 153 11.11 12.88 -18.15
C ASP A 153 10.36 13.48 -16.95
N HIS A 154 10.40 12.84 -15.78
CA HIS A 154 9.68 13.25 -14.58
C HIS A 154 10.63 13.60 -13.43
N TRP A 155 10.65 14.88 -13.07
CA TRP A 155 11.65 15.48 -12.18
C TRP A 155 10.99 16.00 -10.92
N ARG A 156 11.53 15.67 -9.73
CA ARG A 156 11.12 16.31 -8.47
C ARG A 156 12.16 17.38 -8.11
N CYS A 157 11.72 18.63 -8.06
CA CYS A 157 12.55 19.79 -7.83
C CYS A 157 12.18 20.42 -6.48
N ARG A 158 13.06 20.35 -5.50
CA ARG A 158 12.83 20.86 -4.15
C ARG A 158 13.22 22.31 -4.04
N TYR A 159 12.28 23.16 -3.70
CA TYR A 159 12.50 24.54 -3.30
C TYR A 159 12.39 24.64 -1.78
N SER A 160 13.50 24.95 -1.13
CA SER A 160 13.59 25.06 0.34
C SER A 160 13.59 26.50 0.78
N ALA A 161 13.07 26.74 1.99
CA ALA A 161 13.18 28.03 2.66
C ALA A 161 14.65 28.50 2.69
N VAL A 162 14.88 29.76 2.33
CA VAL A 162 16.17 30.41 2.57
C VAL A 162 16.40 30.51 4.09
N GLU A 163 17.64 30.44 4.54
CA GLU A 163 17.98 30.54 5.97
C GLU A 163 17.39 31.83 6.57
N GLY A 164 16.64 31.69 7.68
CA GLY A 164 15.94 32.79 8.34
C GLY A 164 14.62 33.23 7.69
N ALA A 165 14.27 32.72 6.50
CA ALA A 165 13.01 33.03 5.84
C ALA A 165 11.86 32.19 6.41
N THR A 166 10.65 32.78 6.40
CA THR A 166 9.40 32.07 6.72
C THR A 166 8.51 32.09 5.48
N PRO A 167 8.61 31.09 4.59
CA PRO A 167 7.85 31.11 3.35
C PRO A 167 6.35 30.98 3.65
N SER A 168 5.57 31.63 2.80
CA SER A 168 4.12 31.59 2.77
C SER A 168 3.62 30.86 1.52
N LYS A 169 2.31 30.68 1.40
CA LYS A 169 1.73 30.14 0.16
C LYS A 169 1.90 31.08 -1.03
N LYS A 170 2.10 32.38 -0.82
CA LYS A 170 2.34 33.35 -1.90
C LYS A 170 3.67 33.08 -2.58
N ASP A 171 4.69 32.70 -1.82
CA ASP A 171 6.02 32.37 -2.35
C ASP A 171 5.96 31.13 -3.25
N ILE A 172 5.12 30.14 -2.91
CA ILE A 172 4.88 28.98 -3.78
C ILE A 172 4.20 29.40 -5.09
N LEU A 173 3.19 30.28 -5.02
CA LEU A 173 2.51 30.78 -6.21
C LEU A 173 3.47 31.56 -7.12
N GLU A 174 4.40 32.33 -6.55
CA GLU A 174 5.42 33.05 -7.31
C GLU A 174 6.39 32.08 -8.02
N VAL A 175 6.83 31.01 -7.34
CA VAL A 175 7.65 29.95 -7.97
C VAL A 175 6.91 29.36 -9.18
N LEU A 176 5.61 29.03 -9.03
CA LEU A 176 4.82 28.47 -10.13
C LEU A 176 4.54 29.48 -11.24
N ALA A 177 4.31 30.75 -10.91
CA ALA A 177 4.15 31.80 -11.91
C ALA A 177 5.43 31.98 -12.74
N LYS A 178 6.60 31.98 -12.09
CA LYS A 178 7.89 32.01 -12.79
C LYS A 178 8.11 30.78 -13.66
N ALA A 179 7.60 29.62 -13.26
CA ALA A 179 7.68 28.40 -14.08
C ALA A 179 7.01 28.59 -15.45
N GLU A 180 5.81 29.18 -15.46
CA GLU A 180 5.09 29.53 -16.69
C GLU A 180 5.86 30.55 -17.53
N GLU A 181 6.45 31.57 -16.91
CA GLU A 181 7.26 32.59 -17.60
C GLU A 181 8.49 32.01 -18.29
N VAL A 182 9.12 30.97 -17.71
CA VAL A 182 10.29 30.31 -18.29
C VAL A 182 9.95 29.05 -19.10
N GLY A 183 8.67 28.74 -19.28
CA GLY A 183 8.21 27.60 -20.08
C GLY A 183 8.50 26.23 -19.45
N VAL A 184 8.54 26.14 -18.12
CA VAL A 184 8.70 24.89 -17.38
C VAL A 184 7.32 24.30 -17.08
N ASP A 185 7.04 23.10 -17.61
CA ASP A 185 5.77 22.39 -17.40
C ASP A 185 5.69 21.80 -15.99
N THR A 186 4.94 22.46 -15.10
CA THR A 186 4.70 21.99 -13.73
C THR A 186 3.47 21.10 -13.65
N ILE A 187 3.66 19.83 -13.28
CA ILE A 187 2.59 18.81 -13.31
C ILE A 187 2.01 18.50 -11.93
N LYS A 188 2.74 18.81 -10.85
CA LYS A 188 2.33 18.54 -9.47
C LYS A 188 3.15 19.34 -8.46
N THR A 189 2.58 19.63 -7.30
CA THR A 189 3.31 20.20 -6.15
C THR A 189 3.05 19.42 -4.86
N GLU A 190 4.03 19.37 -3.97
CA GLU A 190 3.91 18.87 -2.59
C GLU A 190 4.53 19.87 -1.61
N ASN A 191 3.75 20.40 -0.69
CA ASN A 191 4.26 21.37 0.28
C ASN A 191 5.07 20.69 1.39
N LEU A 192 6.20 21.27 1.75
CA LEU A 192 7.08 20.75 2.78
C LEU A 192 6.78 21.43 4.11
N TYR A 193 6.40 20.62 5.11
CA TYR A 193 6.03 21.12 6.44
C TYR A 193 6.93 20.55 7.54
N LEU A 194 7.15 21.36 8.57
CA LEU A 194 7.47 20.87 9.91
C LEU A 194 6.19 20.74 10.72
N PHE A 195 6.11 19.68 11.52
CA PHE A 195 5.08 19.45 12.53
C PHE A 195 5.79 19.37 13.89
N ASP A 196 5.58 20.36 14.75
CA ASP A 196 6.30 20.51 16.03
C ASP A 196 7.82 20.47 15.85
N GLY A 197 8.33 21.14 14.81
CA GLY A 197 9.76 21.16 14.46
C GLY A 197 10.27 19.91 13.74
N VAL A 198 9.46 18.85 13.63
CA VAL A 198 9.83 17.60 12.95
C VAL A 198 9.41 17.63 11.48
N ARG A 199 10.31 17.24 10.57
CA ARG A 199 10.00 17.18 9.14
C ARG A 199 8.87 16.20 8.85
N GLY A 200 7.82 16.69 8.20
CA GLY A 200 6.73 15.89 7.64
C GLY A 200 7.01 15.38 6.22
N TYR A 201 8.29 15.35 5.81
CA TYR A 201 8.73 14.95 4.48
C TYR A 201 10.07 14.23 4.57
N SER A 202 10.36 13.35 3.61
CA SER A 202 11.63 12.65 3.54
C SER A 202 12.73 13.50 2.88
N LEU A 203 13.96 13.24 3.29
CA LEU A 203 15.15 13.65 2.56
C LEU A 203 15.26 12.87 1.25
N GLY A 204 15.82 13.49 0.21
CA GLY A 204 16.26 12.73 -0.97
C GLY A 204 17.43 11.82 -0.60
N GLN A 205 17.63 10.71 -1.32
CA GLN A 205 18.83 9.90 -1.12
C GLN A 205 20.08 10.74 -1.40
N GLY A 206 20.95 10.88 -0.38
CA GLY A 206 22.17 11.72 -0.46
C GLY A 206 21.98 13.18 -0.03
N GLN A 207 20.90 13.51 0.69
CA GLN A 207 20.70 14.79 1.39
C GLN A 207 20.90 14.60 2.90
#